data_AF-A0A9E0CUK0-F1
#
_entry.id   AF-A0A9E0CUK0-F1
#
_cell.length_a   1.000
_cell.length_b   1.000
_cell.length_c   1.000
_cell.angle_alpha   90.00
_cell.angle_beta   90.00
_cell.angle_gamma   90.00
#
_symmetry.space_group_name_H-M   'P 1'
#
loop_
_entity.id
_entity.type
_entity.pdbx_description
1 polymer ?
#
loop_
_entity_poly.entity_id
_entity_poly.type
_entity_poly.pdbx_seq_one_letter_code
_entity_poly.pdbx_strand_id
1 'polypeptide(L)'
;MFALKDYITSEDIKNLRKNLGLTQKEFASLVGTSKPTIERWEKENAKITGPIVLLSKMINDYPDYVNRLIIPEKEFPVRMFYMYKDDICTLIDVDDAKQLVRIKNYTDKLMFRAFGVNENPDYNDYKEFLESRCFPRTRDKMKLVLEDIGLPFYDTFMIIEKTQGRMAEDDFWIRIEK
;
A
#
# COMPACT_ATOMS: atom_id res chain seq x y z
N MET A 1 -9.93 -31.67 -13.21
CA MET A 1 -8.72 -31.42 -14.03
C MET A 1 -8.75 -29.96 -14.47
N PHE A 2 -7.62 -29.26 -14.43
CA PHE A 2 -7.51 -27.85 -14.84
C PHE A 2 -6.62 -27.75 -16.08
N ALA A 3 -6.91 -26.81 -16.98
CA ALA A 3 -6.11 -26.57 -18.19
C ALA A 3 -4.86 -25.73 -17.85
N LEU A 4 -3.91 -26.33 -17.11
CA LEU A 4 -2.66 -25.71 -16.69
C LEU A 4 -1.47 -26.59 -17.11
N LYS A 5 -0.34 -25.97 -17.47
CA LYS A 5 0.92 -26.72 -17.65
C LYS A 5 1.33 -27.37 -16.33
N ASP A 6 2.04 -28.49 -16.39
CA ASP A 6 2.59 -29.12 -15.17
C ASP A 6 3.80 -28.36 -14.61
N TYR A 7 4.48 -27.59 -15.46
CA TYR A 7 5.67 -26.82 -15.13
C TYR A 7 5.85 -25.59 -16.04
N ILE A 8 6.72 -24.69 -15.62
CA ILE A 8 7.28 -23.59 -16.41
C ILE A 8 8.80 -23.71 -16.47
N THR A 9 9.40 -23.04 -17.46
CA THR A 9 10.84 -23.04 -17.69
C THR A 9 11.51 -21.81 -17.08
N SER A 10 12.84 -21.85 -17.02
CA SER A 10 13.68 -20.69 -16.67
C SER A 10 13.38 -19.48 -17.56
N GLU A 11 13.19 -19.72 -18.86
CA GLU A 11 12.89 -18.69 -19.85
C GLU A 11 11.49 -18.09 -19.65
N ASP A 12 10.49 -18.90 -19.29
CA ASP A 12 9.14 -18.42 -18.97
C ASP A 12 9.17 -17.42 -17.80
N ILE A 13 9.87 -17.75 -16.71
CA ILE A 13 10.02 -16.87 -15.53
C ILE A 13 10.78 -15.59 -15.89
N LYS A 14 11.89 -15.74 -16.61
CA LYS A 14 12.74 -14.60 -16.98
C LYS A 14 12.01 -13.62 -17.89
N ASN A 15 11.24 -14.12 -18.84
CA ASN A 15 10.44 -13.29 -19.74
C ASN A 15 9.27 -12.64 -19.00
N LEU A 16 8.56 -13.39 -18.15
CA LEU A 16 7.51 -12.82 -17.31
C LEU A 16 8.01 -11.63 -16.48
N ARG A 17 9.14 -11.81 -15.78
CA ARG A 17 9.73 -10.73 -14.97
C ARG A 17 10.14 -9.52 -15.82
N LYS A 18 10.81 -9.76 -16.95
CA LYS A 18 11.27 -8.68 -17.83
C LYS A 18 10.12 -7.91 -18.47
N ASN A 19 9.04 -8.60 -18.84
CA ASN A 19 7.85 -7.98 -19.39
C ASN A 19 7.16 -7.04 -18.39
N LEU A 20 7.27 -7.34 -17.09
CA LEU A 20 6.81 -6.47 -16.01
C LEU A 20 7.81 -5.35 -15.67
N GLY A 21 9.00 -5.32 -16.28
CA GLY A 21 10.05 -4.35 -15.97
C GLY A 21 10.71 -4.52 -14.60
N LEU A 22 10.55 -5.67 -13.94
CA LEU A 22 10.97 -5.87 -12.55
C LEU A 22 12.40 -6.42 -12.43
N THR A 23 13.10 -5.99 -11.38
CA THR A 23 14.32 -6.65 -10.88
C THR A 23 13.97 -8.02 -10.28
N GLN A 24 14.98 -8.89 -10.14
CA GLN A 24 14.78 -10.20 -9.49
C GLN A 24 14.30 -10.07 -8.04
N LYS A 25 14.70 -9.00 -7.34
CA LYS A 25 14.27 -8.74 -5.95
C LYS A 25 12.80 -8.35 -5.89
N GLU A 26 12.36 -7.44 -6.76
CA GLU A 26 10.95 -7.02 -6.83
C GLU A 26 10.05 -8.16 -7.28
N PHE A 27 10.45 -8.92 -8.29
CA PHE A 27 9.70 -10.09 -8.73
C PHE A 27 9.60 -11.17 -7.65
N ALA A 28 10.68 -11.41 -6.90
CA ALA A 28 10.65 -12.31 -5.75
C ALA A 28 9.62 -11.85 -4.70
N SER A 29 9.57 -10.54 -4.41
CA SER A 29 8.58 -9.96 -3.51
C SER A 29 7.15 -10.13 -4.03
N LEU A 30 6.94 -9.92 -5.34
CA LEU A 30 5.62 -10.05 -5.97
C LEU A 30 5.08 -11.48 -5.87
N VAL A 31 5.92 -12.49 -6.14
CA VAL A 31 5.49 -13.90 -6.16
C VAL A 31 5.66 -14.61 -4.80
N GLY A 32 6.04 -13.87 -3.76
CA GLY A 32 6.15 -14.39 -2.39
C GLY A 32 7.29 -15.39 -2.19
N THR A 33 8.45 -15.19 -2.81
CA THR A 33 9.63 -16.05 -2.67
C THR A 33 10.91 -15.24 -2.42
N SER A 34 12.04 -15.93 -2.27
CA SER A 34 13.34 -15.30 -2.05
C SER A 34 14.05 -14.95 -3.36
N LYS A 35 14.83 -13.86 -3.38
CA LYS A 35 15.68 -13.50 -4.54
C LYS A 35 16.58 -14.66 -4.99
N PRO A 36 17.27 -15.42 -4.10
CA PRO A 36 18.05 -16.58 -4.51
C PRO A 36 17.23 -17.65 -5.24
N THR A 37 15.94 -17.82 -4.88
CA THR A 37 15.07 -18.76 -5.59
C THR A 37 14.78 -18.31 -7.01
N ILE A 38 14.51 -17.02 -7.22
CA ILE A 38 14.36 -16.45 -8.57
C ILE A 38 15.66 -16.57 -9.36
N GLU A 39 16.80 -16.25 -8.76
CA GLU A 39 18.10 -16.41 -9.42
C GLU A 39 18.35 -17.85 -9.86
N ARG A 40 18.03 -18.82 -9.00
CA ARG A 40 18.13 -20.24 -9.31
C ARG A 40 17.21 -20.62 -10.47
N TRP A 41 15.94 -20.23 -10.40
CA TRP A 41 14.95 -20.48 -11.44
C TRP A 41 15.35 -19.90 -12.81
N GLU A 42 15.99 -18.73 -12.85
CA GLU A 42 16.42 -18.10 -14.10
C GLU A 42 17.77 -18.62 -14.65
N LYS A 43 18.54 -19.37 -13.85
CA LYS A 43 19.85 -19.92 -14.23
C LYS A 43 19.78 -21.40 -14.56
N GLU A 44 19.10 -22.18 -13.72
CA GLU A 44 19.01 -23.62 -13.86
C GLU A 44 17.99 -23.93 -14.94
N ASN A 45 18.38 -24.71 -15.95
CA ASN A 45 17.47 -25.13 -17.03
C ASN A 45 16.54 -26.28 -16.59
N ALA A 46 16.01 -26.16 -15.36
CA ALA A 46 15.19 -27.15 -14.68
C ALA A 46 13.70 -26.84 -14.83
N LYS A 47 12.86 -27.85 -14.64
CA LYS A 47 11.40 -27.69 -14.60
C LYS A 47 10.99 -27.05 -13.26
N ILE A 48 10.29 -25.93 -13.33
CA ILE A 48 9.79 -25.21 -12.16
C ILE A 48 8.31 -25.55 -11.99
N THR A 49 7.96 -26.09 -10.82
CA THR A 49 6.61 -26.61 -10.51
C THR A 49 5.99 -25.90 -9.31
N GLY A 50 4.73 -26.21 -9.01
CA GLY A 50 4.01 -25.70 -7.84
C GLY A 50 3.16 -24.46 -8.13
N PRO A 51 2.77 -23.68 -7.10
CA PRO A 51 1.84 -22.56 -7.24
C PRO A 51 2.28 -21.48 -8.23
N ILE A 52 3.59 -21.32 -8.43
CA ILE A 52 4.15 -20.36 -9.39
C ILE A 52 3.68 -20.61 -10.82
N VAL A 53 3.37 -21.86 -11.19
CA VAL A 53 2.87 -22.18 -12.53
C VAL A 53 1.51 -21.52 -12.78
N LEU A 54 0.62 -21.58 -11.79
CA LEU A 54 -0.68 -20.91 -11.85
C LEU A 54 -0.52 -19.40 -11.78
N LEU A 55 0.31 -18.89 -10.87
CA LEU A 55 0.56 -17.45 -10.73
C LEU A 55 1.14 -16.85 -12.01
N SER A 56 2.12 -17.51 -12.64
CA SER A 56 2.68 -17.07 -13.92
C SER A 56 1.62 -17.03 -15.02
N LYS A 57 0.68 -17.99 -15.04
CA LYS A 57 -0.46 -17.92 -15.97
C LYS A 57 -1.35 -16.71 -15.68
N MET A 58 -1.75 -16.52 -14.43
CA MET A 58 -2.60 -15.38 -14.03
C MET A 58 -1.96 -14.03 -14.36
N ILE A 59 -0.66 -13.87 -14.11
CA ILE A 59 0.04 -12.62 -14.40
C ILE A 59 0.15 -12.38 -15.92
N ASN A 60 0.42 -13.42 -16.71
CA ASN A 60 0.43 -13.29 -18.17
C ASN A 60 -0.96 -12.97 -18.75
N ASP A 61 -2.01 -13.56 -18.19
CA ASP A 61 -3.39 -13.34 -18.64
C ASP A 61 -3.92 -11.95 -18.19
N TYR A 62 -3.43 -11.42 -17.06
CA TYR A 62 -3.87 -10.15 -16.46
C TYR A 62 -2.71 -9.26 -15.99
N PRO A 63 -1.82 -8.81 -16.90
CA PRO A 63 -0.62 -8.05 -16.53
C PRO A 63 -0.96 -6.72 -15.83
N ASP A 64 -2.08 -6.08 -16.22
CA ASP A 64 -2.55 -4.83 -15.61
C ASP A 64 -2.88 -4.96 -14.13
N TYR A 65 -3.23 -6.16 -13.65
CA TYR A 65 -3.47 -6.38 -12.23
C TYR A 65 -2.20 -6.13 -11.40
N VAL A 66 -1.03 -6.56 -11.90
CA VAL A 66 0.24 -6.30 -11.23
C VAL A 66 0.52 -4.80 -11.16
N ASN A 67 0.24 -4.06 -12.23
CA ASN A 67 0.42 -2.60 -12.26
C ASN A 67 -0.40 -1.87 -11.17
N ARG A 68 -1.58 -2.42 -10.82
CA ARG A 68 -2.40 -1.87 -9.72
C ARG A 68 -1.74 -2.05 -8.36
N LEU A 69 -0.97 -3.12 -8.17
CA LEU A 69 -0.28 -3.43 -6.91
C LEU A 69 1.00 -2.61 -6.70
N ILE A 70 1.55 -2.00 -7.74
CA ILE A 70 2.80 -1.23 -7.65
C ILE A 70 2.63 -0.03 -6.71
N ILE A 71 3.57 0.13 -5.78
CA ILE A 71 3.72 1.36 -4.99
C ILE A 71 4.55 2.33 -5.84
N PRO A 72 4.00 3.49 -6.25
CA PRO A 72 4.75 4.48 -7.03
C PRO A 72 5.91 5.04 -6.23
N GLU A 73 6.91 5.62 -6.92
CA GLU A 73 7.98 6.36 -6.25
C GLU A 73 7.43 7.53 -5.43
N LYS A 74 8.12 7.90 -4.36
CA LYS A 74 7.72 8.99 -3.47
C LYS A 74 8.02 10.33 -4.14
N GLU A 75 6.97 11.02 -4.57
CA GLU A 75 7.09 12.32 -5.24
C GLU A 75 7.02 13.50 -4.25
N PHE A 76 6.23 13.38 -3.19
CA PHE A 76 5.99 14.47 -2.23
C PHE A 76 6.66 14.23 -0.86
N PRO A 77 6.95 15.29 -0.07
CA PRO A 77 7.67 15.16 1.20
C PRO A 77 7.00 14.23 2.20
N VAL A 78 5.67 14.30 2.30
CA VAL A 78 4.88 13.47 3.21
C VAL A 78 4.27 12.33 2.42
N ARG A 79 4.46 11.10 2.91
CA ARG A 79 3.82 9.89 2.39
C ARG A 79 3.18 9.12 3.53
N MET A 80 1.92 8.77 3.34
CA MET A 80 1.10 8.06 4.33
C MET A 80 0.41 6.88 3.67
N PHE A 81 0.26 5.79 4.42
CA PHE A 81 -0.55 4.66 4.03
C PHE A 81 -1.72 4.56 5.00
N TYR A 82 -2.94 4.69 4.49
CA TYR A 82 -4.15 4.34 5.20
C TYR A 82 -4.34 2.84 5.11
N MET A 83 -4.32 2.19 6.26
CA MET A 83 -4.26 0.74 6.43
C MET A 83 -5.55 0.23 7.05
N TYR A 84 -6.00 -0.94 6.63
CA TYR A 84 -7.00 -1.73 7.34
C TYR A 84 -6.36 -3.06 7.72
N LYS A 85 -6.17 -3.29 9.03
CA LYS A 85 -5.31 -4.40 9.50
C LYS A 85 -3.94 -4.35 8.81
N ASP A 86 -3.59 -5.36 8.02
CA ASP A 86 -2.31 -5.44 7.31
C ASP A 86 -2.39 -4.98 5.84
N ASP A 87 -3.59 -4.68 5.34
CA ASP A 87 -3.82 -4.30 3.94
C ASP A 87 -3.71 -2.80 3.73
N ILE A 88 -2.98 -2.39 2.69
CA ILE A 88 -2.97 -1.00 2.23
C ILE A 88 -4.31 -0.71 1.56
N CYS A 89 -5.01 0.32 2.02
CA CYS A 89 -6.25 0.78 1.40
C CYS A 89 -6.01 1.96 0.46
N THR A 90 -5.31 2.99 0.95
CA THR A 90 -5.00 4.20 0.19
C THR A 90 -3.59 4.67 0.53
N LEU A 91 -2.75 4.86 -0.49
CA LEU A 91 -1.51 5.64 -0.38
C LEU A 91 -1.85 7.11 -0.61
N ILE A 92 -1.30 7.98 0.24
CA ILE A 92 -1.54 9.42 0.22
C ILE A 92 -0.17 10.12 0.24
N ASP A 93 0.13 10.87 -0.81
CA ASP A 93 1.29 11.75 -0.91
C ASP A 93 0.85 13.19 -0.79
N VAL A 94 1.55 13.98 0.03
CA VAL A 94 1.21 15.38 0.31
C VAL A 94 2.43 16.29 0.28
N ASP A 95 2.27 17.43 -0.38
CA ASP A 95 3.16 18.59 -0.30
C ASP A 95 2.40 19.73 0.38
N ASP A 96 2.58 19.89 1.69
CA ASP A 96 1.86 20.88 2.50
C ASP A 96 2.18 22.32 2.08
N ALA A 97 3.39 22.59 1.61
CA ALA A 97 3.81 23.92 1.20
C ALA A 97 3.08 24.37 -0.08
N LYS A 98 2.84 23.43 -1.00
CA LYS A 98 2.09 23.67 -2.24
C LYS A 98 0.61 23.33 -2.15
N GLN A 99 0.17 22.74 -1.03
CA GLN A 99 -1.18 22.22 -0.83
C GLN A 99 -1.59 21.23 -1.93
N LEU A 100 -0.69 20.32 -2.30
CA LEU A 100 -0.95 19.28 -3.30
C LEU A 100 -1.14 17.93 -2.61
N VAL A 101 -2.16 17.20 -3.05
CA VAL A 101 -2.48 15.85 -2.57
C VAL A 101 -2.57 14.92 -3.77
N ARG A 102 -1.96 13.75 -3.66
CA ARG A 102 -2.09 12.67 -4.64
C ARG A 102 -2.38 11.37 -3.92
N ILE A 103 -3.26 10.56 -4.48
CA ILE A 103 -3.62 9.28 -3.89
C ILE A 103 -3.50 8.14 -4.88
N LYS A 104 -3.33 6.93 -4.34
CA LYS A 104 -3.57 5.68 -5.05
C LYS A 104 -4.35 4.73 -4.15
N ASN A 105 -5.53 4.31 -4.62
CA ASN A 105 -6.36 3.33 -3.93
C ASN A 105 -5.96 1.91 -4.32
N TYR A 106 -5.84 1.03 -3.33
CA TYR A 106 -5.47 -0.39 -3.48
C TYR A 106 -6.61 -1.35 -3.16
N THR A 107 -7.81 -0.80 -2.87
CA THR A 107 -9.03 -1.55 -2.60
C THR A 107 -10.19 -1.02 -3.42
N ASP A 108 -11.03 -1.95 -3.90
CA ASP A 108 -12.29 -1.62 -4.58
C ASP A 108 -13.43 -1.32 -3.59
N LYS A 109 -13.23 -1.61 -2.29
CA LYS A 109 -14.21 -1.30 -1.25
C LYS A 109 -14.18 0.18 -0.91
N LEU A 110 -15.17 0.94 -1.39
CA LEU A 110 -15.28 2.39 -1.18
C LEU A 110 -15.18 2.79 0.28
N MET A 111 -15.84 2.06 1.18
CA MET A 111 -15.82 2.30 2.63
C MET A 111 -14.43 2.13 3.28
N PHE A 112 -13.46 1.53 2.59
CA PHE A 112 -12.10 1.34 3.10
C PHE A 112 -11.12 2.38 2.53
N ARG A 113 -11.51 3.13 1.49
CA ARG A 113 -10.68 4.19 0.91
C ARG A 113 -10.70 5.41 1.82
N ALA A 114 -9.55 6.06 1.98
CA ALA A 114 -9.42 7.26 2.83
C ALA A 114 -10.41 8.38 2.42
N PHE A 115 -10.68 8.50 1.12
CA PHE A 115 -11.53 9.55 0.54
C PHE A 115 -12.81 8.98 -0.12
N GLY A 116 -13.18 7.74 0.19
CA GLY A 116 -14.37 7.10 -0.37
C GLY A 116 -14.38 7.08 -1.91
N VAL A 117 -15.35 7.76 -2.50
CA VAL A 117 -15.52 7.88 -3.97
C VAL A 117 -14.64 8.97 -4.61
N ASN A 118 -14.06 9.86 -3.80
CA ASN A 118 -13.24 10.95 -4.32
C ASN A 118 -11.84 10.43 -4.68
N GLU A 119 -11.55 10.34 -5.98
CA GLU A 119 -10.27 9.85 -6.50
C GLU A 119 -9.23 10.96 -6.68
N ASN A 120 -9.62 12.23 -6.58
CA ASN A 120 -8.74 13.40 -6.73
C ASN A 120 -8.98 14.39 -5.57
N PRO A 121 -8.72 13.99 -4.31
CA PRO A 121 -8.94 14.86 -3.16
C PRO A 121 -8.07 16.10 -3.24
N ASP A 122 -8.62 17.24 -2.82
CA ASP A 122 -7.87 18.46 -2.64
C ASP A 122 -7.24 18.53 -1.23
N TYR A 123 -6.58 19.64 -0.93
CA TYR A 123 -5.93 19.83 0.36
C TYR A 123 -6.92 20.01 1.53
N ASN A 124 -8.16 20.47 1.27
CA ASN A 124 -9.19 20.52 2.29
C ASN A 124 -9.72 19.12 2.60
N ASP A 125 -9.99 18.30 1.58
CA ASP A 125 -10.35 16.89 1.75
C ASP A 125 -9.30 16.16 2.62
N TYR A 126 -8.01 16.40 2.35
CA TYR A 126 -6.92 15.85 3.16
C TYR A 126 -6.97 16.29 4.62
N LYS A 127 -7.18 17.59 4.91
CA LYS A 127 -7.31 18.07 6.30
C LYS A 127 -8.52 17.45 7.00
N GLU A 128 -9.66 17.34 6.31
CA GLU A 128 -10.86 16.69 6.84
C GLU A 128 -10.60 15.21 7.15
N PHE A 129 -9.88 14.52 6.26
CA PHE A 129 -9.44 13.14 6.51
C PHE A 129 -8.56 13.03 7.77
N LEU A 130 -7.53 13.89 7.92
CA LEU A 130 -6.69 13.87 9.12
C LEU A 130 -7.51 14.13 10.39
N GLU A 131 -8.41 15.11 10.36
CA GLU A 131 -9.28 15.45 11.48
C GLU A 131 -10.20 14.27 11.84
N SER A 132 -10.71 13.53 10.85
CA SER A 132 -11.54 12.34 11.06
C SER A 132 -10.81 11.19 11.76
N ARG A 133 -9.46 11.19 11.71
CA ARG A 133 -8.58 10.22 12.37
C ARG A 133 -8.02 10.73 13.69
N CYS A 134 -8.56 11.84 14.20
CA CYS A 134 -8.26 12.39 15.51
C CYS A 134 -9.49 12.32 16.43
N PHE A 135 -9.28 12.45 17.74
CA PHE A 135 -10.39 12.62 18.67
C PHE A 135 -11.03 14.02 18.48
N PRO A 136 -12.37 14.19 18.63
CA PRO A 136 -13.01 15.47 18.33
C PRO A 136 -12.45 16.65 19.14
N ARG A 137 -12.30 17.82 18.52
CA ARG A 137 -11.89 19.07 19.21
C ARG A 137 -12.83 19.49 20.34
N THR A 138 -14.08 19.08 20.28
CA THR A 138 -15.12 19.34 21.29
C THR A 138 -15.12 18.33 22.44
N ARG A 139 -14.19 17.37 22.45
CA ARG A 139 -14.10 16.34 23.49
C ARG A 139 -13.85 16.97 24.86
N ASP A 140 -14.65 16.57 25.85
CA ASP A 140 -14.40 16.94 27.24
C ASP A 140 -13.00 16.50 27.69
N LYS A 141 -12.33 17.34 28.48
CA LYS A 141 -10.95 17.11 28.96
C LYS A 141 -9.91 16.93 27.84
N MET A 142 -10.09 17.56 26.68
CA MET A 142 -9.10 17.58 25.59
C MET A 142 -7.65 17.83 26.05
N LYS A 143 -7.44 18.76 26.99
CA LYS A 143 -6.10 19.07 27.50
C LYS A 143 -5.42 17.86 28.15
N LEU A 144 -6.15 17.07 28.92
CA LEU A 144 -5.60 15.86 29.55
C LEU A 144 -5.24 14.80 28.49
N VAL A 145 -6.08 14.65 27.46
CA VAL A 145 -5.79 13.72 26.34
C VAL A 145 -4.50 14.13 25.62
N LEU A 146 -4.33 15.43 25.34
CA LEU A 146 -3.11 15.96 24.72
C LEU A 146 -1.88 15.75 25.60
N GLU A 147 -2.00 15.98 26.92
CA GLU A 147 -0.93 15.70 27.89
C GLU A 147 -0.54 14.22 27.91
N ASP A 148 -1.51 13.30 27.89
CA ASP A 148 -1.29 11.85 27.89
C ASP A 148 -0.52 11.35 26.65
N ILE A 149 -0.76 11.97 25.49
CA ILE A 149 -0.01 11.67 24.24
C ILE A 149 1.23 12.56 24.06
N GLY A 150 1.51 13.45 25.01
CA GLY A 150 2.68 14.31 25.05
C GLY A 150 2.68 15.43 24.00
N LEU A 151 1.52 16.02 23.71
CA LEU A 151 1.36 17.13 22.77
C LEU A 151 0.96 18.44 23.46
N PRO A 152 1.56 19.58 23.09
CA PRO A 152 1.27 20.87 23.73
C PRO A 152 -0.01 21.55 23.22
N PHE A 153 -0.48 21.18 22.03
CA PHE A 153 -1.69 21.72 21.41
C PHE A 153 -2.29 20.69 20.44
N TYR A 154 -3.53 20.94 20.03
CA TYR A 154 -4.21 20.09 19.07
C TYR A 154 -3.70 20.37 17.65
N ASP A 155 -2.90 19.45 17.15
CA ASP A 155 -2.43 19.39 15.76
C ASP A 155 -2.71 17.99 15.21
N THR A 156 -3.45 17.91 14.11
CA THR A 156 -3.93 16.62 13.58
C THR A 156 -2.79 15.73 13.13
N PHE A 157 -1.76 16.30 12.50
CA PHE A 157 -0.62 15.54 12.03
C PHE A 157 0.18 14.98 13.20
N MET A 158 0.50 15.80 14.21
CA MET A 158 1.19 15.34 15.41
C MET A 158 0.39 14.29 16.21
N ILE A 159 -0.94 14.45 16.29
CA ILE A 159 -1.81 13.46 16.93
C ILE A 159 -1.72 12.13 16.17
N ILE A 160 -1.77 12.15 14.84
CA ILE A 160 -1.65 10.94 14.02
C ILE A 160 -0.25 10.33 14.15
N GLU A 161 0.82 11.11 14.23
CA GLU A 161 2.17 10.58 14.49
C GLU A 161 2.26 9.82 15.81
N LYS A 162 1.56 10.29 16.85
CA LYS A 162 1.54 9.67 18.18
C LYS A 162 0.61 8.44 18.26
N THR A 163 -0.53 8.52 17.60
CA THR A 163 -1.65 7.55 17.77
C THR A 163 -1.82 6.61 16.58
N GLN A 164 -1.10 6.85 15.48
CA GLN A 164 -1.33 6.25 14.16
C GLN A 164 -2.75 6.48 13.63
N GLY A 165 -3.47 7.48 14.15
CA GLY A 165 -4.85 7.73 13.79
C GLY A 165 -5.78 6.54 14.05
N ARG A 166 -5.52 5.74 15.09
CA ARG A 166 -6.35 4.60 15.49
C ARG A 166 -7.58 5.07 16.25
N MET A 167 -8.74 4.48 15.95
CA MET A 167 -10.01 4.79 16.60
C MET A 167 -10.57 3.54 17.27
N ALA A 168 -11.33 3.69 18.36
CA ALA A 168 -11.76 2.55 19.19
C ALA A 168 -12.74 1.59 18.49
N GLU A 169 -13.41 2.05 17.44
CA GLU A 169 -14.50 1.32 16.77
C GLU A 169 -14.10 0.77 15.40
N ASP A 170 -12.82 0.89 15.01
CA ASP A 170 -12.34 0.37 13.74
C ASP A 170 -10.90 -0.18 13.78
N ASP A 171 -10.57 -0.98 12.78
CA ASP A 171 -9.24 -1.57 12.58
C ASP A 171 -8.36 -0.71 11.64
N PHE A 172 -8.76 0.55 11.39
CA PHE A 172 -8.01 1.42 10.51
C PHE A 172 -6.90 2.15 11.25
N TRP A 173 -5.80 2.38 10.55
CA TRP A 173 -4.67 3.13 11.06
C TRP A 173 -3.84 3.72 9.93
N ILE A 174 -2.94 4.62 10.28
CA ILE A 174 -2.09 5.36 9.36
C ILE A 174 -0.63 5.01 9.65
N ARG A 175 0.08 4.61 8.60
CA ARG A 175 1.53 4.48 8.61
C ARG A 175 2.16 5.63 7.84
N ILE A 176 2.95 6.46 8.52
CA ILE A 176 3.72 7.53 7.89
C ILE A 176 5.09 6.98 7.48
N GLU A 177 5.49 7.23 6.23
CA GLU A 177 6.81 6.86 5.72
C GLU A 177 7.85 7.88 6.17
N LYS A 178 8.76 7.44 7.06
CA LYS A 178 9.87 8.22 7.60
C LYS A 178 11.07 8.22 6.67
#